data_AF-A0A550HNQ2-F1
#
_entry.id   AF-A0A550HNQ2-F1
#
_cell.length_a   1.000
_cell.length_b   1.000
_cell.length_c   1.000
_cell.angle_alpha   90.00
_cell.angle_beta   90.00
_cell.angle_gamma   90.00
#
_symmetry.space_group_name_H-M   'P 1'
#
loop_
_entity.id
_entity.type
_entity.pdbx_description
1 polymer ?
#
loop_
_entity_poly.entity_id
_entity_poly.type
_entity_poly.pdbx_seq_one_letter_code
_entity_poly.pdbx_strand_id
1 'polypeptide(L)'
;MNEKMSKYMNVGTGLLILGILWIFFWLGPAMPLYEADIRWGHNFVMPILFITVGIAYYSRCLACQFFAVISSFLTVPLFLAMWWYLDVLYMSIAFLAILIILYLLEMTGKFKILQPNPRLKAWEKIHFLNFAYIGLAHMPLIFFLLRWGLPDTSAFLPVEHEMSTSIFNITLLILVPLAAMERYVKKIGNFSVPKIVFGWAILMIIFPMISIILLGE
;
A
#
# COMPACT_ATOMS: atom_id res chain seq x y z
N MET A 1 3.19 -1.53 28.77
CA MET A 1 3.53 -0.95 27.44
C MET A 1 3.12 0.51 27.45
N ASN A 2 4.02 1.44 27.08
CA ASN A 2 3.80 2.88 27.18
C ASN A 2 2.62 3.34 26.29
N GLU A 3 1.63 4.05 26.84
CA GLU A 3 0.42 4.49 26.10
C GLU A 3 0.78 5.27 24.83
N LYS A 4 1.88 6.05 24.88
CA LYS A 4 2.38 6.83 23.74
C LYS A 4 2.73 5.95 22.53
N MET A 5 3.32 4.77 22.74
CA MET A 5 3.64 3.86 21.64
C MET A 5 2.38 3.26 21.00
N SER A 6 1.35 2.99 21.80
CA SER A 6 0.12 2.34 21.30
C SER A 6 -0.60 3.19 20.24
N LYS A 7 -0.45 4.52 20.30
CA LYS A 7 -1.04 5.46 19.34
C LYS A 7 -0.49 5.27 17.92
N TYR A 8 0.77 4.84 17.80
CA TYR A 8 1.44 4.64 16.52
C TYR A 8 1.34 3.19 16.03
N MET A 9 0.81 2.26 16.82
CA MET A 9 0.59 0.87 16.39
C MET A 9 -0.78 0.75 15.70
N ASN A 10 -0.84 1.19 14.45
CA ASN A 10 -2.03 1.15 13.59
C ASN A 10 -1.65 0.87 12.13
N VAL A 11 -2.65 0.65 11.27
CA VAL A 11 -2.47 0.39 9.84
C VAL A 11 -1.69 1.50 9.12
N GLY A 12 -1.91 2.77 9.45
CA GLY A 12 -1.21 3.89 8.81
C GLY A 12 0.29 3.80 8.99
N THR A 13 0.76 3.57 10.22
CA THR A 13 2.19 3.31 10.47
C THR A 13 2.66 2.02 9.84
N GLY A 14 1.84 0.96 9.91
CA GLY A 14 2.16 -0.33 9.31
C GLY A 14 2.47 -0.19 7.82
N LEU A 15 1.62 0.51 7.07
CA LEU A 15 1.80 0.79 5.65
C LEU A 15 3.00 1.70 5.38
N LEU A 16 3.26 2.71 6.22
CA LEU A 16 4.45 3.56 6.09
C LEU A 16 5.75 2.75 6.24
N ILE A 17 5.82 1.93 7.30
CA ILE A 17 6.98 1.08 7.55
C ILE A 17 7.14 0.06 6.44
N LEU A 18 6.04 -0.58 6.00
CA LEU A 18 6.04 -1.50 4.86
C LEU A 18 6.61 -0.85 3.61
N GLY A 19 6.13 0.32 3.22
CA GLY A 19 6.65 1.02 2.05
C GLY A 19 8.13 1.40 2.18
N ILE A 20 8.55 1.93 3.33
CA ILE A 20 9.95 2.31 3.56
C ILE A 20 10.88 1.09 3.50
N LEU A 21 10.54 0.02 4.21
CA LEU A 21 11.36 -1.19 4.25
C LEU A 21 11.37 -1.91 2.90
N TRP A 22 10.28 -1.86 2.14
CA TRP A 22 10.22 -2.42 0.80
C TRP A 22 11.13 -1.67 -0.18
N ILE A 23 11.24 -0.34 -0.07
CA ILE A 23 12.24 0.44 -0.83
C ILE A 23 13.65 -0.01 -0.50
N PHE A 24 13.99 -0.15 0.79
CA PHE A 24 15.32 -0.61 1.19
C PHE A 24 15.62 -2.01 0.69
N PHE A 25 14.63 -2.91 0.69
CA PHE A 25 14.77 -4.25 0.16
C PHE A 25 15.08 -4.26 -1.35
N TRP A 26 14.35 -3.47 -2.14
CA TRP A 26 14.53 -3.40 -3.61
C TRP A 26 15.74 -2.58 -4.06
N LEU A 27 16.20 -1.61 -3.27
CA LEU A 27 17.45 -0.89 -3.53
C LEU A 27 18.70 -1.64 -3.06
N GLY A 28 18.54 -2.71 -2.29
CA GLY A 28 19.65 -3.49 -1.74
C GLY A 28 19.53 -4.96 -2.14
N PRO A 29 19.04 -5.84 -1.25
CA PRO A 29 18.99 -7.28 -1.49
C PRO A 29 18.41 -7.73 -2.84
N ALA A 30 17.31 -7.13 -3.30
CA ALA A 30 16.61 -7.55 -4.52
C ALA A 30 17.02 -6.78 -5.78
N MET A 31 17.95 -5.81 -5.69
CA MET A 31 18.42 -5.04 -6.84
C MET A 31 18.95 -5.91 -8.00
N PRO A 32 19.67 -7.04 -7.76
CA PRO A 32 20.14 -7.90 -8.84
C PRO A 32 19.02 -8.48 -9.72
N LEU A 33 17.81 -8.71 -9.18
CA LEU A 33 16.66 -9.18 -9.97
C LEU A 33 16.24 -8.11 -11.00
N TYR A 34 16.25 -6.84 -10.59
CA TYR A 34 15.95 -5.72 -11.49
C TYR A 34 17.04 -5.50 -12.54
N GLU A 35 18.31 -5.67 -12.18
CA GLU A 35 19.42 -5.59 -13.14
C GLU A 35 19.37 -6.72 -14.18
N ALA A 36 18.91 -7.91 -13.77
CA ALA A 36 18.70 -9.05 -14.66
C ALA A 36 17.47 -8.87 -15.56
N ASP A 37 16.37 -8.34 -15.03
CA ASP A 37 15.15 -8.04 -15.78
C ASP A 37 14.47 -6.75 -15.25
N ILE A 38 14.54 -5.71 -16.07
CA ILE A 38 14.00 -4.38 -15.75
C ILE A 38 12.48 -4.40 -15.50
N ARG A 39 11.74 -5.42 -15.96
CA ARG A 39 10.30 -5.58 -15.69
C ARG A 39 9.99 -5.72 -14.20
N TRP A 40 10.94 -6.13 -13.37
CA TRP A 40 10.82 -6.11 -11.90
C TRP A 40 10.64 -4.72 -11.29
N GLY A 41 10.82 -3.65 -12.09
CA GLY A 41 10.73 -2.26 -11.64
C GLY A 41 9.37 -1.84 -11.08
N HIS A 42 8.30 -2.61 -11.33
CA HIS A 42 6.99 -2.42 -10.69
C HIS A 42 7.07 -2.46 -9.15
N ASN A 43 8.08 -3.13 -8.59
CA ASN A 43 8.32 -3.17 -7.15
C ASN A 43 8.80 -1.84 -6.55
N PHE A 44 9.26 -0.89 -7.36
CA PHE A 44 9.54 0.47 -6.90
C PHE A 44 8.26 1.33 -6.82
N VAL A 45 7.18 0.95 -7.50
CA VAL A 45 5.88 1.64 -7.44
C VAL A 45 5.17 1.34 -6.13
N MET A 46 5.07 0.05 -5.78
CA MET A 46 4.37 -0.44 -4.61
C MET A 46 4.65 0.28 -3.29
N PRO A 47 5.91 0.53 -2.91
CA PRO A 47 6.19 1.21 -1.67
C PRO A 47 5.70 2.65 -1.66
N ILE A 48 5.72 3.33 -2.81
CA ILE A 48 5.19 4.69 -2.95
C ILE A 48 3.68 4.69 -2.72
N LEU A 49 2.97 3.67 -3.20
CA LEU A 49 1.53 3.50 -2.94
C LEU A 49 1.27 3.27 -1.44
N PHE A 50 2.04 2.39 -0.79
CA PHE A 50 1.90 2.16 0.65
C PHE A 50 2.20 3.41 1.48
N ILE A 51 3.25 4.17 1.13
CA ILE A 51 3.57 5.45 1.77
C ILE A 51 2.44 6.46 1.55
N THR A 52 1.94 6.59 0.33
CA THR A 52 0.84 7.51 0.00
C THR A 52 -0.40 7.22 0.87
N VAL A 53 -0.84 5.96 0.92
CA VAL A 53 -1.99 5.54 1.74
C VAL A 53 -1.69 5.68 3.25
N GLY A 54 -0.46 5.37 3.68
CA GLY A 54 -0.02 5.50 5.05
C GLY A 54 0.00 6.94 5.56
N ILE A 55 0.46 7.90 4.75
CA ILE A 55 0.39 9.34 5.08
C ILE A 55 -1.07 9.80 5.10
N ALA A 56 -1.88 9.38 4.11
CA ALA A 56 -3.29 9.75 4.03
C ALA A 56 -4.09 9.29 5.25
N TYR A 57 -3.72 8.16 5.87
CA TYR A 57 -4.34 7.68 7.11
C TYR A 57 -4.26 8.72 8.24
N TYR A 58 -3.12 9.43 8.35
CA TYR A 58 -2.90 10.46 9.35
C TYR A 58 -3.46 11.82 8.96
N SER A 59 -3.78 11.99 7.68
CA SER A 59 -4.32 13.24 7.16
C SER A 59 -5.80 13.39 7.49
N ARG A 60 -6.16 14.58 7.99
CA ARG A 60 -7.56 15.02 8.09
C ARG A 60 -8.08 15.67 6.80
N CYS A 61 -7.19 15.87 5.82
CA CYS A 61 -7.48 16.47 4.53
C CYS A 61 -8.18 15.45 3.61
N LEU A 62 -9.37 15.81 3.15
CA LEU A 62 -10.13 14.99 2.19
C LEU A 62 -9.41 14.85 0.86
N ALA A 63 -8.71 15.91 0.42
CA ALA A 63 -7.96 15.87 -0.82
C ALA A 63 -6.79 14.88 -0.73
N CYS A 64 -6.06 14.82 0.38
CA CYS A 64 -5.04 13.79 0.60
C CYS A 64 -5.62 12.38 0.51
N GLN A 65 -6.78 12.13 1.14
CA GLN A 65 -7.43 10.83 1.08
C GLN A 65 -7.91 10.49 -0.33
N PHE A 66 -8.41 11.46 -1.09
CA PHE A 66 -8.79 11.30 -2.49
C PHE A 66 -7.59 10.94 -3.37
N PHE A 67 -6.46 11.65 -3.23
CA PHE A 67 -5.24 11.32 -3.96
C PHE A 67 -4.69 9.94 -3.57
N ALA A 68 -4.85 9.51 -2.32
CA ALA A 68 -4.51 8.14 -1.93
C ALA A 68 -5.39 7.10 -2.59
N VAL A 69 -6.69 7.37 -2.80
CA VAL A 69 -7.56 6.50 -3.62
C VAL A 69 -7.01 6.40 -5.04
N ILE A 70 -6.84 7.53 -5.74
CA ILE A 70 -6.35 7.52 -7.13
C ILE A 70 -5.03 6.78 -7.25
N SER A 71 -4.07 7.11 -6.37
CA SER A 71 -2.75 6.48 -6.34
C SER A 71 -2.86 4.98 -6.10
N SER A 72 -3.66 4.53 -5.14
CA SER A 72 -3.81 3.09 -4.86
C SER A 72 -4.38 2.29 -6.03
N PHE A 73 -5.20 2.90 -6.90
CA PHE A 73 -5.77 2.24 -8.08
C PHE A 73 -4.79 2.15 -9.25
N LEU A 74 -3.62 2.79 -9.17
CA LEU A 74 -2.53 2.57 -10.13
C LEU A 74 -2.00 1.13 -10.09
N THR A 75 -2.30 0.36 -9.04
CA THR A 75 -2.07 -1.10 -9.01
C THR A 75 -2.76 -1.81 -10.18
N VAL A 76 -3.93 -1.36 -10.60
CA VAL A 76 -4.73 -2.04 -11.64
C VAL A 76 -4.02 -2.02 -12.99
N PRO A 77 -3.74 -0.86 -13.63
CA PRO A 77 -3.06 -0.85 -14.92
C PRO A 77 -1.63 -1.40 -14.84
N LEU A 78 -0.96 -1.28 -13.68
CA LEU A 78 0.37 -1.85 -13.47
C LEU A 78 0.34 -3.37 -13.49
N PHE A 79 -0.46 -4.00 -12.62
CA PHE A 79 -0.48 -5.46 -12.47
C PHE A 79 -1.30 -6.19 -13.52
N LEU A 80 -2.16 -5.49 -14.27
CA LEU A 80 -2.74 -6.04 -15.51
C LEU A 80 -1.77 -5.95 -16.70
N ALA A 81 -0.53 -5.47 -16.49
CA ALA A 81 0.45 -5.24 -17.54
C ALA A 81 -0.09 -4.36 -18.67
N MET A 82 -0.91 -3.36 -18.34
CA MET A 82 -1.43 -2.41 -19.32
C MET A 82 -0.45 -1.25 -19.55
N TRP A 83 0.25 -0.83 -18.50
CA TRP A 83 1.20 0.27 -18.52
C TRP A 83 2.60 -0.16 -18.08
N TRP A 84 3.62 0.52 -18.62
CA TRP A 84 4.99 0.32 -18.20
C TRP A 84 5.22 0.87 -16.79
N TYR A 85 6.07 0.19 -16.01
CA TYR A 85 6.24 0.55 -14.61
C TYR A 85 6.79 1.97 -14.41
N LEU A 86 7.62 2.50 -15.34
CA LEU A 86 8.16 3.86 -15.22
C LEU A 86 7.06 4.92 -15.28
N ASP A 87 6.08 4.76 -16.16
CA ASP A 87 4.95 5.69 -16.26
C ASP A 87 4.19 5.72 -14.93
N VAL A 88 3.89 4.52 -14.41
CA VAL A 88 3.18 4.36 -13.13
C VAL A 88 4.02 4.88 -11.96
N LEU A 89 5.34 4.68 -11.99
CA LEU A 89 6.27 5.16 -10.98
C LEU A 89 6.26 6.70 -10.92
N TYR A 90 6.41 7.36 -12.07
CA TYR A 90 6.38 8.83 -12.14
C TYR A 90 5.03 9.39 -11.70
N MET A 91 3.92 8.76 -12.09
CA MET A 91 2.58 9.16 -11.60
C MET A 91 2.45 8.96 -10.09
N SER A 92 2.96 7.85 -9.55
CA SER A 92 2.91 7.58 -8.11
C SER A 92 3.74 8.58 -7.31
N ILE A 93 4.93 8.95 -7.81
CA ILE A 93 5.77 10.00 -7.23
C ILE A 93 5.04 11.35 -7.28
N ALA A 94 4.44 11.70 -8.43
CA ALA A 94 3.69 12.94 -8.59
C ALA A 94 2.50 13.01 -7.62
N PHE A 95 1.73 11.93 -7.47
CA PHE A 95 0.61 11.87 -6.53
C PHE A 95 1.07 11.93 -5.07
N LEU A 96 2.18 11.27 -4.71
CA LEU A 96 2.76 11.40 -3.38
C LEU A 96 3.20 12.85 -3.11
N ALA A 97 3.88 13.48 -4.07
CA ALA A 97 4.31 14.87 -3.95
C ALA A 97 3.13 15.84 -3.80
N ILE A 98 2.09 15.68 -4.62
CA ILE A 98 0.85 16.44 -4.50
C ILE A 98 0.26 16.22 -3.11
N LEU A 99 0.10 14.97 -2.66
CA LEU A 99 -0.45 14.65 -1.35
C LEU A 99 0.31 15.35 -0.22
N ILE A 100 1.65 15.33 -0.25
CA ILE A 100 2.49 16.01 0.73
C ILE A 100 2.24 17.52 0.70
N ILE A 101 2.19 18.13 -0.49
CA ILE A 101 1.89 19.57 -0.64
C ILE A 101 0.52 19.90 -0.05
N LEU A 102 -0.53 19.13 -0.38
CA LEU A 102 -1.89 19.36 0.16
C LEU A 102 -1.92 19.18 1.67
N TYR A 103 -1.22 18.18 2.19
CA TYR A 103 -1.11 17.93 3.62
C TYR A 103 -0.48 19.13 4.34
N LEU A 104 0.66 19.62 3.84
CA LEU A 104 1.36 20.79 4.41
C LEU A 104 0.52 22.06 4.32
N LEU A 105 -0.16 22.30 3.18
CA LEU A 105 -1.04 23.46 3.02
C LEU A 105 -2.23 23.42 3.99
N GLU A 106 -2.88 22.27 4.16
CA GLU A 106 -4.03 22.16 5.06
C GLU A 106 -3.62 22.19 6.54
N MET A 107 -2.39 21.78 6.88
CA MET A 107 -1.82 21.96 8.22
C MET A 107 -1.73 23.43 8.64
N THR A 108 -1.60 24.37 7.70
CA THR A 108 -1.62 25.80 8.02
C THR A 108 -2.98 26.30 8.50
N GLY A 109 -4.05 25.52 8.30
CA GLY A 109 -5.43 25.87 8.65
C GLY A 109 -6.06 26.97 7.78
N LYS A 110 -5.28 27.61 6.90
CA LYS A 110 -5.72 28.71 6.03
C LYS A 110 -6.44 28.22 4.77
N PHE A 111 -6.18 26.98 4.37
CA PHE A 111 -6.68 26.42 3.13
C PHE A 111 -7.42 25.11 3.40
N LYS A 112 -8.61 24.98 2.82
CA LYS A 112 -9.35 23.72 2.69
C LYS A 112 -9.69 23.56 1.23
N ILE A 113 -9.02 22.61 0.59
CA ILE A 113 -9.06 22.43 -0.87
C ILE A 113 -10.40 21.84 -1.30
N LEU A 114 -10.86 20.81 -0.60
CA LEU A 114 -12.18 20.20 -0.82
C LEU A 114 -13.12 20.61 0.32
N GLN A 115 -14.21 21.28 -0.04
CA GLN A 115 -15.27 21.70 0.88
C GLN A 115 -16.65 21.23 0.38
N PRO A 116 -16.88 19.92 0.32
CA PRO A 116 -18.19 19.40 -0.04
C PRO A 116 -19.23 19.72 1.04
N ASN A 117 -20.50 19.60 0.67
CA ASN A 117 -21.61 19.74 1.62
C ASN A 117 -21.47 18.75 2.79
N PRO A 118 -22.10 19.00 3.96
CA PRO A 118 -21.88 18.22 5.17
C PRO A 118 -22.11 16.70 5.02
N ARG A 119 -23.10 16.32 4.21
CA ARG A 119 -23.46 14.90 3.97
C ARG A 119 -22.38 14.19 3.17
N LEU A 120 -21.97 14.78 2.05
CA LEU A 120 -20.89 14.24 1.22
C LEU A 120 -19.57 14.22 1.98
N LYS A 121 -19.25 15.29 2.72
CA LYS A 121 -18.08 15.37 3.59
C LYS A 121 -17.99 14.21 4.59
N ALA A 122 -19.10 13.87 5.23
CA ALA A 122 -19.15 12.77 6.19
C ALA A 122 -18.94 11.42 5.48
N TRP A 123 -19.59 11.23 4.33
CA TRP A 123 -19.44 10.02 3.51
C TRP A 123 -17.98 9.82 3.06
N GLU A 124 -17.36 10.83 2.47
CA GLU A 124 -15.98 10.77 1.99
C GLU A 124 -14.98 10.45 3.12
N LYS A 125 -15.14 11.09 4.28
CA LYS A 125 -14.29 10.82 5.46
C LYS A 125 -14.37 9.37 5.94
N ILE A 126 -15.51 8.73 5.77
CA ILE A 126 -15.70 7.33 6.14
C ILE A 126 -15.06 6.43 5.08
N HIS A 127 -15.35 6.68 3.80
CA HIS A 127 -15.12 5.72 2.72
C HIS A 127 -13.80 5.87 1.95
N PHE A 128 -13.21 7.06 1.82
CA PHE A 128 -12.02 7.23 0.96
C PHE A 128 -10.85 6.32 1.34
N LEU A 129 -10.50 6.21 2.62
CA LEU A 129 -9.42 5.31 3.01
C LEU A 129 -9.76 3.83 2.77
N ASN A 130 -11.03 3.44 2.86
CA ASN A 130 -11.42 2.08 2.50
C ASN A 130 -11.29 1.83 1.00
N PHE A 131 -11.64 2.81 0.15
CA PHE A 131 -11.40 2.71 -1.28
C PHE A 131 -9.90 2.64 -1.59
N ALA A 132 -9.07 3.35 -0.84
CA ALA A 132 -7.62 3.24 -0.99
C ALA A 132 -7.13 1.82 -0.64
N TYR A 133 -7.65 1.21 0.44
CA TYR A 133 -7.33 -0.18 0.78
C TYR A 133 -7.83 -1.17 -0.28
N ILE A 134 -9.02 -0.94 -0.85
CA ILE A 134 -9.57 -1.73 -1.96
C ILE A 134 -8.66 -1.59 -3.20
N GLY A 135 -8.16 -0.39 -3.51
CA GLY A 135 -7.18 -0.19 -4.58
C GLY A 135 -5.91 -1.02 -4.37
N LEU A 136 -5.39 -1.07 -3.13
CA LEU A 136 -4.27 -1.96 -2.79
C LEU A 136 -4.61 -3.45 -2.91
N ALA A 137 -5.83 -3.87 -2.55
CA ALA A 137 -6.26 -5.27 -2.70
C ALA A 137 -6.34 -5.76 -4.16
N HIS A 138 -6.40 -4.86 -5.14
CA HIS A 138 -6.39 -5.29 -6.54
C HIS A 138 -5.09 -6.00 -6.90
N MET A 139 -3.95 -5.63 -6.30
CA MET A 139 -2.67 -6.29 -6.54
C MET A 139 -2.73 -7.82 -6.28
N PRO A 140 -3.05 -8.29 -5.05
CA PRO A 140 -3.10 -9.73 -4.79
C PRO A 140 -4.25 -10.42 -5.52
N LEU A 141 -5.37 -9.73 -5.77
CA LEU A 141 -6.48 -10.31 -6.54
C LEU A 141 -6.09 -10.54 -8.01
N ILE A 142 -5.46 -9.56 -8.66
CA ILE A 142 -4.94 -9.69 -10.03
C ILE A 142 -3.88 -10.79 -10.07
N PHE A 143 -2.98 -10.81 -9.08
CA PHE A 143 -1.96 -11.85 -8.97
C PHE A 143 -2.59 -13.26 -8.96
N PHE A 144 -3.46 -13.58 -8.00
CA PHE A 144 -4.01 -14.93 -7.89
C PHE A 144 -5.01 -15.31 -8.98
N LEU A 145 -5.85 -14.38 -9.43
CA LEU A 145 -6.94 -14.69 -10.35
C LEU A 145 -6.52 -14.62 -11.81
N LEU A 146 -5.51 -13.82 -12.15
CA LEU A 146 -5.15 -13.53 -13.53
C LEU A 146 -3.70 -13.86 -13.87
N ARG A 147 -2.75 -13.85 -12.92
CA ARG A 147 -1.32 -14.00 -13.25
C ARG A 147 -0.68 -15.28 -12.77
N TRP A 148 -1.05 -15.78 -11.59
CA TRP A 148 -0.34 -16.88 -10.92
C TRP A 148 -0.23 -18.15 -11.76
N GLY A 149 -1.24 -18.47 -12.57
CA GLY A 149 -1.26 -19.66 -13.43
C GLY A 149 -0.99 -19.39 -14.92
N LEU A 150 -0.65 -18.16 -15.32
CA LEU A 150 -0.44 -17.82 -16.72
C LEU A 150 1.05 -17.80 -17.08
N PRO A 151 1.43 -18.31 -18.27
CA PRO A 151 2.81 -18.24 -18.77
C PRO A 151 3.26 -16.80 -19.07
N ASP A 152 4.57 -16.57 -19.20
CA ASP A 152 5.12 -15.25 -19.58
C ASP A 152 4.61 -14.84 -20.96
N THR A 153 3.70 -13.88 -21.01
CA THR A 153 3.25 -13.29 -22.27
C THR A 153 3.33 -11.77 -22.25
N SER A 154 3.92 -11.17 -21.21
CA SER A 154 3.88 -9.73 -21.01
C SER A 154 5.25 -9.07 -21.22
N ALA A 155 5.28 -8.04 -22.04
CA ALA A 155 6.44 -7.16 -22.15
C ALA A 155 6.60 -6.25 -20.92
N PHE A 156 5.57 -6.08 -20.08
CA PHE A 156 5.53 -5.07 -19.03
C PHE A 156 5.77 -5.61 -17.61
N LEU A 157 5.59 -6.91 -17.38
CA LEU A 157 5.82 -7.55 -16.09
C LEU A 157 6.58 -8.87 -16.28
N PRO A 158 7.41 -9.27 -15.31
CA PRO A 158 8.08 -10.56 -15.34
C PRO A 158 7.11 -11.68 -14.94
N VAL A 159 7.57 -12.91 -15.03
CA VAL A 159 6.89 -14.05 -14.40
C VAL A 159 7.16 -14.03 -12.90
N GLU A 160 6.10 -14.15 -12.10
CA GLU A 160 6.16 -14.13 -10.64
C GLU A 160 5.55 -15.41 -10.07
N HIS A 161 6.25 -16.54 -10.23
CA HIS A 161 5.83 -17.85 -9.67
C HIS A 161 6.56 -18.22 -8.37
N GLU A 162 7.39 -17.32 -7.87
CA GLU A 162 8.12 -17.48 -6.62
C GLU A 162 7.16 -17.57 -5.43
N MET A 163 7.48 -18.47 -4.48
CA MET A 163 6.65 -18.67 -3.31
C MET A 163 6.63 -17.42 -2.42
N SER A 164 7.76 -16.71 -2.35
CA SER A 164 7.88 -15.44 -1.62
C SER A 164 6.86 -14.39 -2.11
N THR A 165 6.68 -14.27 -3.42
CA THR A 165 5.68 -13.38 -4.03
C THR A 165 4.25 -13.82 -3.69
N SER A 166 3.97 -15.13 -3.70
CA SER A 166 2.68 -15.66 -3.25
C SER A 166 2.39 -15.34 -1.78
N ILE A 167 3.37 -15.53 -0.90
CA ILE A 167 3.25 -15.22 0.54
C ILE A 167 2.97 -13.73 0.76
N PHE A 168 3.68 -12.86 0.04
CA PHE A 168 3.43 -11.42 0.08
C PHE A 168 1.99 -11.07 -0.34
N ASN A 169 1.51 -11.62 -1.45
CA ASN A 169 0.16 -11.35 -1.94
C ASN A 169 -0.93 -11.87 -0.99
N ILE A 170 -0.77 -13.06 -0.39
CA ILE A 170 -1.71 -13.59 0.62
C ILE A 170 -1.75 -12.69 1.85
N THR A 171 -0.57 -12.29 2.35
CA THR A 171 -0.50 -11.44 3.55
C THR A 171 -1.10 -10.06 3.31
N LEU A 172 -0.94 -9.47 2.11
CA LEU A 172 -1.62 -8.25 1.71
C LEU A 172 -3.14 -8.43 1.62
N LEU A 173 -3.61 -9.54 1.05
CA LEU A 173 -5.03 -9.86 0.92
C LEU A 173 -5.71 -9.97 2.29
N ILE A 174 -4.99 -10.41 3.33
CA ILE A 174 -5.46 -10.42 4.72
C ILE A 174 -5.33 -9.03 5.37
N LEU A 175 -4.28 -8.27 5.06
CA LEU A 175 -4.06 -6.93 5.63
C LEU A 175 -5.18 -5.96 5.26
N VAL A 176 -5.68 -6.00 4.02
CA VAL A 176 -6.72 -5.06 3.53
C VAL A 176 -8.04 -5.12 4.33
N PRO A 177 -8.68 -6.29 4.52
CA PRO A 177 -9.89 -6.36 5.34
C PRO A 177 -9.62 -6.00 6.81
N LEU A 178 -8.44 -6.34 7.36
CA LEU A 178 -8.04 -5.91 8.70
C LEU A 178 -7.91 -4.37 8.79
N ALA A 179 -7.29 -3.74 7.79
CA ALA A 179 -7.13 -2.30 7.65
C ALA A 179 -8.48 -1.58 7.60
N ALA A 180 -9.41 -2.09 6.78
CA ALA A 180 -10.77 -1.57 6.70
C ALA A 180 -11.52 -1.77 8.03
N MET A 181 -11.40 -2.94 8.66
CA MET A 181 -12.03 -3.24 9.95
C MET A 181 -11.53 -2.30 11.05
N GLU A 182 -10.23 -1.99 11.11
CA GLU A 182 -9.65 -1.11 12.11
C GLU A 182 -10.33 0.26 12.16
N ARG A 183 -10.85 0.75 11.02
CA ARG A 183 -11.54 2.03 10.92
C ARG A 183 -12.83 2.06 11.73
N TYR A 184 -13.50 0.91 11.84
CA TYR A 184 -14.82 0.77 12.48
C TYR A 184 -14.75 0.09 13.84
N VAL A 185 -13.79 -0.82 14.02
CA VAL A 185 -13.65 -1.66 15.22
C VAL A 185 -12.27 -1.45 15.82
N LYS A 186 -12.23 -0.90 17.05
CA LYS A 186 -10.96 -0.66 17.76
C LYS A 186 -10.56 -1.81 18.69
N LYS A 187 -11.52 -2.64 19.11
CA LYS A 187 -11.29 -3.80 19.98
C LYS A 187 -12.22 -4.96 19.62
N ILE A 188 -11.72 -6.19 19.76
CA ILE A 188 -12.49 -7.43 19.71
C ILE A 188 -12.17 -8.20 21.00
N GLY A 189 -13.13 -8.26 21.92
CA GLY A 189 -12.89 -8.74 23.28
C GLY A 189 -11.74 -7.95 23.94
N ASN A 190 -10.70 -8.66 24.37
CA ASN A 190 -9.51 -8.07 25.00
C ASN A 190 -8.44 -7.62 23.99
N PHE A 191 -8.63 -7.89 22.70
CA PHE A 191 -7.63 -7.61 21.68
C PHE A 191 -7.82 -6.23 21.06
N SER A 192 -6.70 -5.52 20.83
CA SER A 192 -6.69 -4.23 20.14
C SER A 192 -6.50 -4.45 18.64
N VAL A 193 -7.51 -4.11 17.85
CA VAL A 193 -7.49 -4.27 16.39
C VAL A 193 -6.33 -3.49 15.76
N PRO A 194 -6.08 -2.21 16.10
CA PRO A 194 -4.91 -1.47 15.56
C PRO A 194 -3.58 -2.18 15.77
N LYS A 195 -3.37 -2.79 16.95
CA LYS A 195 -2.14 -3.53 17.25
C LYS A 195 -2.01 -4.80 16.43
N ILE A 196 -3.11 -5.54 16.24
CA ILE A 196 -3.15 -6.74 15.39
C ILE A 196 -2.81 -6.34 13.96
N VAL A 197 -3.47 -5.31 13.43
CA VAL A 197 -3.26 -4.85 12.04
C VAL A 197 -1.83 -4.36 11.84
N PHE A 198 -1.29 -3.59 12.78
CA PHE A 198 0.10 -3.17 12.77
C PHE A 198 1.05 -4.37 12.79
N GLY A 199 0.85 -5.32 13.72
CA GLY A 199 1.67 -6.53 13.78
C GLY A 199 1.62 -7.32 12.48
N TRP A 200 0.44 -7.43 11.86
CA TRP A 200 0.28 -8.09 10.57
C TRP A 200 1.03 -7.38 9.44
N ALA A 201 0.99 -6.05 9.39
CA ALA A 201 1.77 -5.27 8.42
C ALA A 201 3.29 -5.48 8.58
N ILE A 202 3.78 -5.68 9.81
CA ILE A 202 5.18 -6.04 10.05
C ILE A 202 5.47 -7.48 9.60
N LEU A 203 4.58 -8.42 9.89
CA LEU A 203 4.72 -9.82 9.46
C LEU A 203 4.74 -9.97 7.93
N MET A 204 4.04 -9.10 7.22
CA MET A 204 4.04 -9.03 5.75
C MET A 204 5.44 -8.72 5.16
N ILE A 205 6.37 -8.20 5.96
CA ILE A 205 7.78 -8.02 5.56
C ILE A 205 8.59 -9.26 5.95
N ILE A 206 8.35 -9.74 7.17
CA ILE A 206 9.12 -10.85 7.76
C ILE A 206 8.88 -12.16 7.00
N PHE A 207 7.63 -12.50 6.67
CA PHE A 207 7.32 -13.78 6.04
C PHE A 207 7.92 -13.93 4.64
N PRO A 208 7.80 -12.95 3.71
CA PRO A 208 8.48 -13.04 2.43
C PRO A 208 10.00 -13.12 2.58
N MET A 209 10.61 -12.31 3.45
CA MET A 209 12.05 -12.37 3.68
C MET A 209 12.52 -13.73 4.20
N ILE A 210 11.78 -14.33 5.14
CA ILE A 210 12.09 -15.68 5.64
C ILE A 210 11.95 -16.71 4.51
N SER A 211 10.93 -16.59 3.66
CA SER A 211 10.76 -17.53 2.55
C SER A 211 11.90 -17.45 1.53
N ILE A 212 12.37 -16.25 1.20
CA ILE A 212 13.54 -16.03 0.33
C ILE A 212 14.76 -16.77 0.91
N ILE A 213 15.05 -16.56 2.21
CA ILE A 213 16.20 -17.19 2.88
C ILE A 213 16.09 -18.72 2.91
N LEU A 214 14.90 -19.26 3.21
CA LEU A 214 14.71 -20.71 3.38
C LEU A 214 14.63 -21.46 2.05
N LEU A 215 14.10 -20.83 1.01
CA LEU A 215 13.87 -21.45 -0.30
C LEU A 215 15.02 -21.18 -1.27
N GLY A 216 15.91 -20.23 -0.95
CA GLY A 216 17.02 -19.84 -1.83
C GLY A 216 16.54 -19.14 -3.11
N GLU A 217 15.40 -18.46 -3.01
CA GLU A 217 14.86 -17.56 -4.04
C GLU A 217 15.61 -16.21 -4.03
#